data_AF-A0A2V1DXT3-F1
#
_entry.id   AF-A0A2V1DXT3-F1
#
_cell.length_a   1.000
_cell.length_b   1.000
_cell.length_c   1.000
_cell.angle_alpha   90.00
_cell.angle_beta   90.00
_cell.angle_gamma   90.00
#
_symmetry.space_group_name_H-M   'P 1'
#
loop_
_entity.id
_entity.type
_entity.pdbx_description
1 polymer ?
#
loop_
_entity_poly.entity_id
_entity_poly.type
_entity_poly.pdbx_seq_one_letter_code
_entity_poly.pdbx_strand_id
1 'polypeptide(L)'
;MFLTLRIQHAAFLFCISAVSSTAFVYGLPAVASNRLIVERDSVAHSLSPRVDIPKALSRFPAGPLNQFLRIISTLPEGSAALDAVGKGLTPLQQSLADKVGIVTTRNDQAKNASCADVTVVFARGTTEPGNIGLVTGPPFFEALKKQLGNKSLALQGVEYPATFAGFNKNGTEGVPSMTAFINQAITSCPDTRVVVSGYSQGALVVRGTAEALPADVMSKVSSVVTFGDPRNPTAITGAEGKTLIVCHEDDAVCSGGFITVDHLTYADDADSAARFVVQKAES
;
A
#
# COMPACT_ATOMS: atom_id res chain seq x y z
N MET A 1 7.32 -50.12 31.65
CA MET A 1 6.17 -50.27 30.75
C MET A 1 6.64 -49.87 29.34
N PHE A 2 7.23 -50.81 28.61
CA PHE A 2 7.63 -50.65 27.21
C PHE A 2 6.88 -51.74 26.45
N LEU A 3 6.01 -51.35 25.52
CA LEU A 3 5.43 -52.30 24.58
C LEU A 3 5.61 -51.80 23.16
N THR A 4 6.13 -52.73 22.37
CA THR A 4 6.73 -52.63 21.05
C THR A 4 5.69 -52.51 19.93
N LEU A 5 6.10 -51.79 18.90
CA LEU A 5 5.46 -51.63 17.61
C LEU A 5 5.42 -52.97 16.84
N ARG A 6 4.27 -53.35 16.27
CA ARG A 6 4.18 -54.36 15.20
C ARG A 6 3.38 -53.80 14.03
N ILE A 7 4.04 -53.79 12.87
CA ILE A 7 3.50 -53.53 11.54
C ILE A 7 2.95 -54.85 10.99
N GLN A 8 1.74 -54.84 10.42
CA GLN A 8 1.27 -55.90 9.52
C GLN A 8 0.66 -55.30 8.26
N HIS A 9 1.23 -55.69 7.12
CA HIS A 9 0.65 -55.54 5.78
C HIS A 9 -0.41 -56.64 5.58
N ALA A 10 -1.52 -56.33 4.93
CA ALA A 10 -2.37 -57.35 4.29
C ALA A 10 -3.09 -56.77 3.07
N ALA A 11 -3.06 -57.54 1.99
CA ALA A 11 -3.43 -57.23 0.62
C ALA A 11 -4.95 -57.09 0.41
N PHE A 12 -5.35 -56.21 -0.51
CA PHE A 12 -6.71 -56.19 -1.06
C PHE A 12 -6.77 -57.05 -2.32
N LEU A 13 -7.59 -58.10 -2.23
CA LEU A 13 -7.87 -59.07 -3.29
C LEU A 13 -8.98 -58.52 -4.21
N PHE A 14 -8.73 -58.55 -5.52
CA PHE A 14 -9.71 -58.31 -6.58
C PHE A 14 -10.80 -59.39 -6.56
N CYS A 15 -12.07 -59.01 -6.64
CA CYS A 15 -13.15 -59.92 -6.98
C CYS A 15 -14.04 -59.29 -8.05
N ILE A 16 -13.92 -59.80 -9.27
CA ILE A 16 -14.77 -59.53 -10.43
C ILE A 16 -16.00 -60.42 -10.30
N SER A 17 -17.20 -59.86 -10.40
CA SER A 17 -18.39 -60.65 -10.74
C SER A 17 -19.22 -59.89 -11.78
N ALA A 18 -19.33 -60.52 -12.95
CA ALA A 18 -20.18 -60.11 -14.05
C ALA A 18 -21.62 -60.55 -13.80
N VAL A 19 -22.59 -59.71 -14.17
CA VAL A 19 -24.00 -60.12 -14.31
C VAL A 19 -24.52 -59.58 -15.64
N SER A 20 -25.04 -60.50 -16.45
CA SER A 20 -25.59 -60.27 -17.78
C SER A 20 -27.06 -59.84 -17.74
N SER A 21 -27.38 -58.91 -18.65
CA SER A 21 -28.59 -58.75 -19.47
C SER A 21 -29.99 -58.75 -18.85
N THR A 22 -30.75 -57.68 -19.11
CA THR A 22 -32.01 -57.74 -19.90
C THR A 22 -32.46 -56.32 -20.27
N ALA A 23 -32.68 -56.09 -21.56
CA ALA A 23 -33.26 -54.87 -22.09
C ALA A 23 -34.79 -54.95 -21.99
N PHE A 24 -35.43 -53.91 -21.46
CA PHE A 24 -36.87 -53.71 -21.56
C PHE A 24 -37.12 -52.37 -22.24
N VAL A 25 -37.74 -52.45 -23.42
CA VAL A 25 -38.16 -51.30 -24.23
C VAL A 25 -39.48 -50.79 -23.67
N TYR A 26 -39.51 -49.56 -23.17
CA TYR A 26 -40.75 -48.82 -22.92
C TYR A 26 -40.74 -47.55 -23.78
N GLY A 27 -41.76 -47.41 -24.62
CA GLY A 27 -41.95 -46.29 -25.53
C GLY A 27 -42.24 -44.98 -24.80
N LEU A 28 -41.67 -43.89 -25.33
CA LEU A 28 -41.94 -42.52 -24.91
C LEU A 28 -43.26 -42.01 -25.51
N PRO A 29 -44.11 -41.27 -24.77
CA PRO A 29 -45.18 -40.50 -25.37
C PRO A 29 -44.61 -39.20 -25.96
N ALA A 30 -45.09 -38.84 -27.15
CA ALA A 30 -44.77 -37.59 -27.81
C ALA A 30 -45.33 -36.39 -27.02
N VAL A 31 -44.47 -35.44 -26.63
CA VAL A 31 -44.88 -34.15 -26.06
C VAL A 31 -44.85 -33.10 -27.16
N ALA A 32 -45.99 -32.44 -27.35
CA ALA A 32 -46.21 -31.38 -28.31
C ALA A 32 -45.29 -30.18 -28.07
N SER A 33 -44.70 -29.65 -29.15
CA SER A 33 -43.95 -28.39 -29.13
C SER A 33 -44.88 -27.21 -28.89
N ASN A 34 -44.82 -26.61 -27.71
CA ASN A 34 -45.34 -25.27 -27.50
C ASN A 34 -44.25 -24.26 -27.87
N ARG A 35 -44.47 -23.48 -28.94
CA ARG A 35 -43.63 -22.33 -29.31
C ARG A 35 -43.73 -21.29 -28.19
N LEU A 36 -42.70 -21.16 -27.37
CA LEU A 36 -42.46 -19.95 -26.60
C LEU A 36 -41.90 -18.89 -27.55
N ILE A 37 -42.70 -17.86 -27.81
CA ILE A 37 -42.24 -16.61 -28.39
C ILE A 37 -41.35 -15.98 -27.31
N VAL A 38 -40.04 -16.01 -27.51
CA VAL A 38 -39.10 -15.23 -26.72
C VAL A 38 -39.18 -13.80 -27.24
N GLU A 39 -39.89 -12.93 -26.53
CA GLU A 39 -39.73 -11.48 -26.69
C GLU A 39 -38.26 -11.13 -26.48
N ARG A 40 -37.60 -10.66 -27.55
CA ARG A 40 -36.30 -10.02 -27.47
C ARG A 40 -36.51 -8.63 -26.87
N ASP A 41 -36.54 -8.55 -25.55
CA ASP A 41 -36.23 -7.30 -24.87
C ASP A 41 -34.73 -7.07 -24.99
N SER A 42 -34.36 -6.27 -25.99
CA SER A 42 -33.02 -5.72 -26.14
C SER A 42 -32.78 -4.67 -25.05
N VAL A 43 -32.55 -5.13 -23.82
CA VAL A 43 -31.85 -4.31 -22.83
C VAL A 43 -30.39 -4.33 -23.25
N ALA A 44 -29.99 -3.32 -24.02
CA ALA A 44 -28.60 -2.94 -24.10
C ALA A 44 -28.13 -2.73 -22.66
N HIS A 45 -27.40 -3.70 -22.11
CA HIS A 45 -26.57 -3.47 -20.94
C HIS A 45 -25.60 -2.37 -21.36
N SER A 46 -25.94 -1.14 -20.98
CA SER A 46 -25.04 -0.01 -21.03
C SER A 46 -23.76 -0.49 -20.37
N LEU A 47 -22.71 -0.64 -21.18
CA LEU A 47 -21.35 -0.80 -20.68
C LEU A 47 -21.17 0.30 -19.64
N SER A 48 -20.85 -0.08 -18.40
CA SER A 48 -20.57 0.88 -17.35
C SER A 48 -19.64 1.96 -17.89
N PRO A 49 -19.83 3.25 -17.53
CA PRO A 49 -18.91 4.30 -17.94
C PRO A 49 -17.50 3.83 -17.59
N ARG A 50 -16.53 4.03 -18.49
CA ARG A 50 -15.12 3.90 -18.11
C ARG A 50 -14.97 4.70 -16.82
N VAL A 51 -14.55 4.05 -15.74
CA VAL A 51 -14.15 4.78 -14.54
C VAL A 51 -13.03 5.70 -15.01
N ASP A 52 -13.27 7.01 -14.99
CA ASP A 52 -12.26 7.98 -15.39
C ASP A 52 -11.06 7.81 -14.46
N ILE A 53 -9.90 7.53 -15.04
CA ILE A 53 -8.67 7.36 -14.28
C ILE A 53 -8.34 8.72 -13.65
N PRO A 54 -8.23 8.82 -12.31
CA PRO A 54 -7.88 10.07 -11.65
C PRO A 54 -6.58 10.65 -12.22
N LYS A 55 -6.49 11.98 -12.29
CA LYS A 55 -5.32 12.68 -12.85
C LYS A 55 -4.01 12.27 -12.17
N ALA A 56 -4.02 12.09 -10.84
CA ALA A 56 -2.89 11.57 -10.08
C ALA A 56 -2.30 10.25 -10.63
N LEU A 57 -3.15 9.42 -11.25
CA LEU A 57 -2.79 8.10 -11.79
C LEU A 57 -2.59 8.12 -13.31
N SER A 58 -2.92 9.21 -14.01
CA SER A 58 -2.91 9.28 -15.47
C SER A 58 -1.52 9.15 -16.09
N ARG A 59 -0.45 9.34 -15.29
CA ARG A 59 0.94 9.10 -15.72
C ARG A 59 1.27 7.63 -15.94
N PHE A 60 0.48 6.72 -15.35
CA PHE A 60 0.73 5.28 -15.44
C PHE A 60 0.09 4.66 -16.68
N PRO A 61 0.71 3.63 -17.28
CA PRO A 61 0.13 2.94 -18.42
C PRO A 61 -1.20 2.27 -18.05
N ALA A 62 -2.25 2.57 -18.81
CA ALA A 62 -3.63 2.16 -18.50
C ALA A 62 -3.80 0.63 -18.31
N GLY A 63 -3.07 -0.21 -19.04
CA GLY A 63 -3.17 -1.67 -18.90
C GLY A 63 -2.76 -2.17 -17.49
N PRO A 64 -1.48 -2.05 -17.10
CA PRO A 64 -1.02 -2.40 -15.76
C PRO A 64 -1.75 -1.65 -14.65
N LEU A 65 -2.12 -0.38 -14.87
CA LEU A 65 -2.88 0.40 -13.89
C LEU A 65 -4.28 -0.19 -13.66
N ASN A 66 -5.01 -0.52 -14.73
CA ASN A 66 -6.33 -1.16 -14.61
C ASN A 66 -6.24 -2.52 -13.92
N GLN A 67 -5.17 -3.28 -14.16
CA GLN A 67 -4.93 -4.55 -13.45
C GLN A 67 -4.73 -4.31 -11.94
N PHE A 68 -3.93 -3.30 -11.57
CA PHE A 68 -3.70 -2.92 -10.19
C PHE A 68 -4.98 -2.48 -9.48
N LEU A 69 -5.73 -1.55 -10.09
CA LEU A 69 -7.00 -1.06 -9.55
C LEU A 69 -8.03 -2.18 -9.40
N ARG A 70 -8.10 -3.11 -10.37
CA ARG A 70 -8.98 -4.27 -10.26
C ARG A 70 -8.63 -5.15 -9.07
N ILE A 71 -7.34 -5.46 -8.86
CA ILE A 71 -6.93 -6.29 -7.73
C ILE A 71 -7.33 -5.61 -6.42
N ILE A 72 -7.03 -4.32 -6.27
CA ILE A 72 -7.40 -3.53 -5.08
C ILE A 72 -8.92 -3.59 -4.82
N SER A 73 -9.74 -3.36 -5.83
CA SER A 73 -11.20 -3.37 -5.70
C SER A 73 -11.81 -4.74 -5.33
N THR A 74 -11.03 -5.82 -5.49
CA THR A 74 -11.47 -7.20 -5.23
C THR A 74 -10.82 -7.81 -3.99
N LEU A 75 -10.06 -7.01 -3.23
CA LEU A 75 -9.40 -7.48 -2.02
C LEU A 75 -10.45 -7.93 -0.98
N PRO A 76 -10.39 -9.19 -0.51
CA PRO A 76 -11.31 -9.65 0.52
C PRO A 76 -11.01 -8.96 1.85
N GLU A 77 -12.03 -8.71 2.66
CA GLU A 77 -11.84 -8.21 4.02
C GLU A 77 -11.08 -9.28 4.86
N GLY A 78 -9.96 -8.90 5.47
CA GLY A 78 -9.20 -9.75 6.41
C GLY A 78 -7.73 -10.01 6.07
N SER A 79 -6.85 -9.95 7.08
CA SER A 79 -5.40 -9.80 6.93
C SER A 79 -4.62 -10.97 6.28
N ALA A 80 -4.98 -12.22 6.58
CA ALA A 80 -4.19 -13.38 6.14
C ALA A 80 -4.35 -13.70 4.64
N ALA A 81 -5.55 -13.50 4.09
CA ALA A 81 -5.79 -13.61 2.66
C ALA A 81 -5.07 -12.48 1.90
N LEU A 82 -4.97 -11.30 2.51
CA LEU A 82 -4.39 -10.10 1.90
C LEU A 82 -2.87 -10.15 1.75
N ASP A 83 -2.13 -10.78 2.68
CA ASP A 83 -0.67 -10.90 2.54
C ASP A 83 -0.26 -11.74 1.32
N ALA A 84 -1.04 -12.77 0.99
CA ALA A 84 -0.82 -13.55 -0.23
C ALA A 84 -1.07 -12.69 -1.49
N VAL A 85 -2.07 -11.81 -1.46
CA VAL A 85 -2.32 -10.86 -2.56
C VAL A 85 -1.23 -9.79 -2.62
N GLY A 86 -0.69 -9.36 -1.48
CA GLY A 86 0.42 -8.42 -1.38
C GLY A 86 1.66 -8.87 -2.15
N LYS A 87 1.95 -10.19 -2.16
CA LYS A 87 3.04 -10.78 -2.97
C LYS A 87 2.87 -10.57 -4.47
N GLY A 88 1.64 -10.40 -4.96
CA GLY A 88 1.35 -10.04 -6.35
C GLY A 88 1.29 -8.52 -6.59
N LEU A 89 0.82 -7.75 -5.61
CA LEU A 89 0.68 -6.30 -5.71
C LEU A 89 2.02 -5.57 -5.76
N THR A 90 2.99 -5.94 -4.92
CA THR A 90 4.28 -5.24 -4.88
C THR A 90 5.05 -5.34 -6.20
N PRO A 91 5.20 -6.52 -6.84
CA PRO A 91 5.85 -6.62 -8.15
C PRO A 91 5.07 -5.91 -9.26
N LEU A 92 3.73 -5.89 -9.20
CA LEU A 92 2.91 -5.16 -10.16
C LEU A 92 3.13 -3.64 -10.06
N GLN A 93 3.19 -3.12 -8.83
CA GLN A 93 3.52 -1.71 -8.59
C GLN A 93 4.96 -1.39 -9.00
N GLN A 94 5.94 -2.27 -8.74
CA GLN A 94 7.30 -2.07 -9.24
C GLN A 94 7.32 -2.02 -10.78
N SER A 95 6.57 -2.89 -11.47
CA SER A 95 6.47 -2.85 -12.93
C SER A 95 5.83 -1.54 -13.43
N LEU A 96 4.85 -1.00 -12.71
CA LEU A 96 4.30 0.32 -12.98
C LEU A 96 5.35 1.42 -12.85
N ALA A 97 6.14 1.39 -11.77
CA ALA A 97 7.21 2.34 -11.53
C ALA A 97 8.28 2.28 -12.64
N ASP A 98 8.74 1.08 -12.99
CA ASP A 98 9.76 0.86 -14.02
C ASP A 98 9.32 1.40 -15.38
N LYS A 99 8.03 1.20 -15.74
CA LYS A 99 7.46 1.67 -17.01
C LYS A 99 7.43 3.20 -17.15
N VAL A 100 7.46 3.94 -16.05
CA VAL A 100 7.45 5.41 -16.04
C VAL A 100 8.74 6.01 -15.48
N GLY A 101 9.75 5.18 -15.19
CA GLY A 101 11.05 5.63 -14.68
C GLY A 101 11.01 6.18 -13.25
N ILE A 102 10.06 5.76 -12.42
CA ILE A 102 10.00 6.18 -11.01
C ILE A 102 10.96 5.33 -10.17
N VAL A 103 11.81 6.01 -9.42
CA VAL A 103 12.69 5.38 -8.42
C VAL A 103 11.87 5.09 -7.16
N THR A 104 11.83 3.82 -6.74
CA THR A 104 11.05 3.35 -5.58
C THR A 104 11.90 3.14 -4.31
N THR A 105 13.23 3.28 -4.43
CA THR A 105 14.18 3.09 -3.32
C THR A 105 15.14 4.28 -3.22
N ARG A 106 15.26 4.88 -2.04
CA ARG A 106 16.19 5.99 -1.73
C ARG A 106 16.90 5.77 -0.40
N ASN A 107 18.21 5.97 -0.42
CA ASN A 107 19.13 5.68 0.69
C ASN A 107 20.19 6.77 0.81
N ASP A 108 19.75 8.03 0.83
CA ASP A 108 20.64 9.18 0.71
C ASP A 108 21.42 9.45 2.01
N GLN A 109 21.04 8.84 3.14
CA GLN A 109 21.79 8.92 4.41
C GLN A 109 22.87 7.83 4.54
N ALA A 110 23.52 7.44 3.45
CA ALA A 110 24.64 6.51 3.50
C ALA A 110 25.78 7.04 4.39
N LYS A 111 26.64 6.14 4.90
CA LYS A 111 27.81 6.53 5.70
C LYS A 111 28.69 7.48 4.90
N ASN A 112 29.03 8.64 5.49
CA ASN A 112 29.79 9.75 4.87
C ASN A 112 29.07 10.49 3.74
N ALA A 113 27.74 10.38 3.61
CA ALA A 113 26.98 11.25 2.73
C ALA A 113 27.17 12.73 3.11
N SER A 114 27.22 13.61 2.12
CA SER A 114 27.24 15.06 2.33
C SER A 114 25.92 15.50 2.98
N CYS A 115 25.98 16.47 3.88
CA CYS A 115 24.77 17.01 4.48
C CYS A 115 23.93 17.76 3.44
N ALA A 116 22.62 17.51 3.48
CA ALA A 116 21.63 18.25 2.72
C ALA A 116 20.97 19.31 3.59
N ASP A 117 20.48 20.39 2.97
CA ASP A 117 19.71 21.44 3.65
C ASP A 117 18.41 20.88 4.24
N VAL A 118 17.78 19.92 3.54
CA VAL A 118 16.57 19.22 3.99
C VAL A 118 16.76 17.71 3.85
N THR A 119 16.37 16.97 4.88
CA THR A 119 16.37 15.51 4.88
C THR A 119 14.97 14.99 5.15
N VAL A 120 14.41 14.20 4.23
CA VAL A 120 13.10 13.54 4.44
C VAL A 120 13.32 12.08 4.80
N VAL A 121 12.82 11.66 5.95
CA VAL A 121 12.69 10.26 6.34
C VAL A 121 11.24 9.83 6.06
N PHE A 122 11.05 8.90 5.14
CA PHE A 122 9.73 8.57 4.61
C PHE A 122 9.37 7.09 4.76
N ALA A 123 8.18 6.80 5.30
CA ALA A 123 7.62 5.45 5.34
C ALA A 123 6.50 5.27 4.29
N ARG A 124 6.67 4.28 3.40
CA ARG A 124 5.73 4.00 2.29
C ARG A 124 4.38 3.41 2.74
N GLY A 125 3.48 3.18 1.78
CA GLY A 125 2.20 2.50 2.04
C GLY A 125 2.28 0.98 2.03
N THR A 126 1.21 0.32 2.48
CA THR A 126 1.10 -1.15 2.44
C THR A 126 1.28 -1.65 1.01
N THR A 127 2.10 -2.69 0.84
CA THR A 127 2.49 -3.33 -0.43
C THR A 127 3.27 -2.46 -1.41
N GLU A 128 3.55 -1.20 -1.10
CA GLU A 128 4.30 -0.34 -2.01
C GLU A 128 5.72 -0.90 -2.23
N PRO A 129 6.28 -0.73 -3.45
CA PRO A 129 7.59 -1.25 -3.79
C PRO A 129 8.73 -0.42 -3.19
N GLY A 130 9.92 -1.01 -3.14
CA GLY A 130 11.13 -0.37 -2.62
C GLY A 130 10.97 0.09 -1.16
N ASN A 131 11.52 1.26 -0.83
CA ASN A 131 11.42 1.83 0.53
C ASN A 131 10.68 3.18 0.58
N ILE A 132 10.41 3.81 -0.58
CA ILE A 132 9.63 5.06 -0.69
C ILE A 132 8.35 4.92 -1.51
N GLY A 133 8.09 3.74 -2.08
CA GLY A 133 6.87 3.49 -2.84
C GLY A 133 6.79 4.21 -4.18
N LEU A 134 5.57 4.42 -4.63
CA LEU A 134 5.25 4.84 -5.99
C LEU A 134 4.26 6.00 -6.04
N VAL A 135 3.16 5.91 -5.27
CA VAL A 135 1.99 6.77 -5.51
C VAL A 135 2.08 8.11 -4.80
N THR A 136 2.68 8.17 -3.62
CA THR A 136 2.70 9.39 -2.78
C THR A 136 4.11 9.95 -2.58
N GLY A 137 5.07 9.10 -2.20
CA GLY A 137 6.45 9.51 -1.90
C GLY A 137 7.11 10.25 -3.07
N PRO A 138 7.29 9.62 -4.25
CA PRO A 138 7.97 10.25 -5.38
C PRO A 138 7.33 11.59 -5.84
N PRO A 139 6.00 11.72 -6.03
CA PRO A 139 5.38 13.02 -6.33
C PRO A 139 5.67 14.09 -5.29
N PHE A 140 5.54 13.76 -3.99
CA PHE A 140 5.83 14.69 -2.91
C PHE A 140 7.29 15.16 -2.94
N PHE A 141 8.23 14.25 -3.20
CA PHE A 141 9.65 14.59 -3.27
C PHE A 141 10.01 15.44 -4.50
N GLU A 142 9.39 15.17 -5.64
CA GLU A 142 9.54 15.98 -6.86
C GLU A 142 9.04 17.40 -6.64
N ALA A 143 7.86 17.56 -6.03
CA ALA A 143 7.30 18.85 -5.66
C ALA A 143 8.19 19.58 -4.65
N LEU A 144 8.65 18.88 -3.61
CA LEU A 144 9.54 19.44 -2.60
C LEU A 144 10.87 19.91 -3.20
N LYS A 145 11.51 19.08 -4.02
CA LYS A 145 12.76 19.44 -4.72
C LYS A 145 12.59 20.69 -5.58
N LYS A 146 11.47 20.81 -6.29
CA LYS A 146 11.17 21.98 -7.12
C LYS A 146 11.03 23.26 -6.27
N GLN A 147 10.35 23.15 -5.12
CA GLN A 147 10.09 24.31 -4.26
C GLN A 147 11.28 24.70 -3.38
N LEU A 148 12.21 23.79 -3.11
CA LEU A 148 13.47 24.07 -2.41
C LEU A 148 14.47 24.91 -3.24
N GLY A 149 14.27 25.01 -4.55
CA GLY A 149 15.14 25.79 -5.44
C GLY A 149 16.58 25.27 -5.40
N ASN A 150 17.50 26.11 -4.91
CA ASN A 150 18.93 25.76 -4.81
C ASN A 150 19.29 24.95 -3.55
N LYS A 151 18.36 24.78 -2.61
CA LYS A 151 18.59 23.97 -1.41
C LYS A 151 18.64 22.48 -1.78
N SER A 152 19.60 21.78 -1.20
CA SER A 152 19.82 20.35 -1.38
C SER A 152 18.80 19.52 -0.58
N LEU A 153 18.41 18.38 -1.14
CA LEU A 153 17.40 17.47 -0.59
C LEU A 153 17.97 16.05 -0.52
N ALA A 154 18.00 15.47 0.69
CA ALA A 154 18.26 14.05 0.92
C ALA A 154 16.96 13.31 1.22
N LEU A 155 16.80 12.13 0.62
CA LEU A 155 15.64 11.26 0.80
C LEU A 155 16.07 9.91 1.36
N GLN A 156 15.49 9.53 2.49
CA GLN A 156 15.74 8.25 3.14
C GLN A 156 14.43 7.51 3.33
N GLY A 157 14.30 6.37 2.65
CA GLY A 157 13.16 5.48 2.88
C GLY A 157 13.37 4.65 4.14
N VAL A 158 12.27 4.41 4.85
CA VAL A 158 12.23 3.52 6.03
C VAL A 158 12.22 2.08 5.56
N GLU A 159 13.10 1.28 6.16
CA GLU A 159 13.25 -0.14 5.83
C GLU A 159 12.33 -0.99 6.71
N TYR A 160 11.25 -1.48 6.10
CA TYR A 160 10.30 -2.37 6.75
C TYR A 160 9.43 -3.11 5.71
N PRO A 161 8.73 -4.19 6.10
CA PRO A 161 8.03 -5.05 5.14
C PRO A 161 6.84 -4.39 4.42
N ALA A 162 6.16 -3.44 5.05
CA ALA A 162 4.92 -2.82 4.56
C ALA A 162 3.85 -3.83 4.14
N THR A 163 3.59 -4.88 4.94
CA THR A 163 2.59 -5.93 4.62
C THR A 163 1.22 -5.62 5.19
N PHE A 164 0.16 -6.32 4.80
CA PHE A 164 -1.15 -6.15 5.42
C PHE A 164 -1.13 -6.62 6.88
N ALA A 165 -0.39 -7.69 7.20
CA ALA A 165 -0.14 -8.05 8.60
C ALA A 165 0.55 -6.92 9.38
N GLY A 166 1.53 -6.24 8.77
CA GLY A 166 2.19 -5.06 9.36
C GLY A 166 1.22 -3.91 9.59
N PHE A 167 0.31 -3.64 8.66
CA PHE A 167 -0.75 -2.62 8.81
C PHE A 167 -1.60 -2.89 10.06
N ASN A 168 -2.05 -4.13 10.23
CA ASN A 168 -2.85 -4.54 11.39
C ASN A 168 -2.08 -4.47 12.72
N LYS A 169 -0.75 -4.43 12.66
CA LYS A 169 0.15 -4.19 13.80
C LYS A 169 0.59 -2.72 13.91
N ASN A 170 -0.17 -1.79 13.32
CA ASN A 170 0.12 -0.35 13.28
C ASN A 170 1.49 0.01 12.67
N GLY A 171 2.02 -0.79 11.75
CA GLY A 171 3.32 -0.53 11.13
C GLY A 171 4.50 -0.54 12.12
N THR A 172 4.33 -1.09 13.33
CA THR A 172 5.33 -1.05 14.40
C THR A 172 6.71 -1.57 13.98
N GLU A 173 6.76 -2.45 12.98
CA GLU A 173 8.00 -2.98 12.39
C GLU A 173 8.89 -1.90 11.75
N GLY A 174 8.32 -0.78 11.29
CA GLY A 174 9.09 0.32 10.70
C GLY A 174 9.61 1.35 11.71
N VAL A 175 9.07 1.35 12.93
CA VAL A 175 9.41 2.36 13.97
C VAL A 175 10.91 2.36 14.29
N PRO A 176 11.58 1.21 14.51
CA PRO A 176 13.02 1.21 14.79
C PRO A 176 13.86 1.79 13.65
N SER A 177 13.52 1.48 12.39
CA SER A 177 14.25 1.99 11.22
C SER A 177 14.07 3.50 11.08
N MET A 178 12.83 4.00 11.20
CA MET A 178 12.56 5.44 11.12
C MET A 178 13.26 6.22 12.23
N THR A 179 13.19 5.71 13.48
CA THR A 179 13.89 6.30 14.63
C THR A 179 15.40 6.35 14.42
N ALA A 180 16.00 5.29 13.85
CA ALA A 180 17.43 5.26 13.55
C ALA A 180 17.83 6.33 12.52
N PHE A 181 17.07 6.46 11.42
CA PHE A 181 17.37 7.45 10.37
C PHE A 181 17.15 8.90 10.82
N ILE A 182 16.14 9.17 11.66
CA ILE A 182 15.94 10.48 12.28
C ILE A 182 17.15 10.84 13.15
N ASN A 183 17.55 9.95 14.05
CA ASN A 183 18.73 10.18 14.90
C ASN A 183 20.00 10.34 14.07
N GLN A 184 20.17 9.55 13.02
CA GLN A 184 21.30 9.66 12.11
C GLN A 184 21.34 11.02 11.39
N ALA A 185 20.19 11.53 10.94
CA ALA A 185 20.09 12.83 10.28
C ALA A 185 20.52 13.95 11.23
N ILE A 186 19.94 13.95 12.43
CA ILE A 186 20.19 14.96 13.47
C ILE A 186 21.66 14.94 13.93
N THR A 187 22.26 13.75 14.06
CA THR A 187 23.62 13.61 14.59
C THR A 187 24.69 13.88 13.52
N SER A 188 24.49 13.37 12.31
CA SER A 188 25.46 13.55 11.21
C SER A 188 25.38 14.94 10.58
N CYS A 189 24.19 15.54 10.57
CA CYS A 189 23.90 16.80 9.89
C CYS A 189 23.02 17.70 10.77
N PRO A 190 23.57 18.30 11.83
CA PRO A 190 22.79 19.05 12.81
C PRO A 190 22.05 20.27 12.23
N ASP A 191 22.50 20.81 11.10
CA ASP A 191 21.88 21.93 10.41
C ASP A 191 20.78 21.52 9.41
N THR A 192 20.62 20.22 9.13
CA THR A 192 19.59 19.73 8.21
C THR A 192 18.20 19.92 8.80
N ARG A 193 17.25 20.37 7.98
CA ARG A 193 15.83 20.38 8.37
C ARG A 193 15.25 18.99 8.18
N VAL A 194 15.09 18.26 9.28
CA VAL A 194 14.56 16.89 9.26
C VAL A 194 13.05 16.92 9.10
N VAL A 195 12.55 16.26 8.07
CA VAL A 195 11.13 16.07 7.76
C VAL A 195 10.80 14.61 7.97
N VAL A 196 9.77 14.34 8.77
CA VAL A 196 9.28 12.99 9.03
C VAL A 196 7.97 12.82 8.28
N SER A 197 7.86 11.83 7.41
CA SER A 197 6.66 11.67 6.59
C SER A 197 6.28 10.22 6.35
N GLY A 198 4.99 9.98 6.10
CA GLY A 198 4.52 8.64 5.81
C GLY A 198 3.15 8.62 5.15
N TYR A 199 2.90 7.56 4.39
CA TYR A 199 1.65 7.35 3.66
C TYR A 199 0.97 6.05 4.13
N SER A 200 -0.34 6.08 4.39
CA SER A 200 -1.12 4.89 4.75
C SER A 200 -0.56 4.17 6.00
N GLN A 201 -0.09 2.94 5.87
CA GLN A 201 0.68 2.25 6.91
C GLN A 201 1.87 3.06 7.42
N GLY A 202 2.57 3.78 6.53
CA GLY A 202 3.68 4.63 6.88
C GLY A 202 3.28 5.80 7.79
N ALA A 203 2.03 6.28 7.73
CA ALA A 203 1.54 7.27 8.70
C ALA A 203 1.42 6.66 10.11
N LEU A 204 1.08 5.37 10.23
CA LEU A 204 1.12 4.64 11.49
C LEU A 204 2.56 4.47 12.00
N VAL A 205 3.52 4.22 11.10
CA VAL A 205 4.96 4.21 11.44
C VAL A 205 5.37 5.57 12.01
N VAL A 206 5.02 6.68 11.35
CA VAL A 206 5.30 8.04 11.81
C VAL A 206 4.77 8.27 13.23
N ARG A 207 3.53 7.87 13.50
CA ARG A 207 2.91 8.03 14.83
C ARG A 207 3.63 7.20 15.89
N GLY A 208 3.90 5.93 15.62
CA GLY A 208 4.64 5.07 16.55
C GLY A 208 6.05 5.59 16.80
N THR A 209 6.71 6.15 15.79
CA THR A 209 8.01 6.82 15.94
C THR A 209 7.91 8.08 16.78
N ALA A 210 6.91 8.93 16.55
CA ALA A 210 6.70 10.14 17.34
C ALA A 210 6.44 9.83 18.83
N GLU A 211 5.68 8.76 19.13
CA GLU A 211 5.46 8.27 20.50
C GLU A 211 6.73 7.70 21.15
N ALA A 212 7.60 7.07 20.37
CA ALA A 212 8.84 6.44 20.85
C ALA A 212 10.02 7.42 20.97
N LEU A 213 10.00 8.55 20.26
CA LEU A 213 11.09 9.51 20.27
C LEU A 213 11.16 10.29 21.58
N PRO A 214 12.36 10.45 22.16
CA PRO A 214 12.58 11.42 23.23
C PRO A 214 12.15 12.83 22.78
N ALA A 215 11.57 13.61 23.70
CA ALA A 215 11.05 14.95 23.39
C ALA A 215 12.11 15.91 22.83
N ASP A 216 13.37 15.78 23.26
CA ASP A 216 14.50 16.57 22.77
C ASP A 216 14.96 16.17 21.35
N VAL A 217 14.71 14.93 20.93
CA VAL A 217 14.91 14.51 19.54
C VAL A 217 13.74 14.95 18.68
N MET A 218 12.51 14.75 19.17
CA MET A 218 11.31 15.17 18.44
C MET A 218 11.28 16.68 18.23
N SER A 219 11.78 17.50 19.17
CA SER A 219 11.86 18.96 19.01
C SER A 219 12.77 19.40 17.85
N LYS A 220 13.75 18.59 17.46
CA LYS A 220 14.65 18.84 16.32
C LYS A 220 14.06 18.43 14.96
N VAL A 221 12.93 17.72 14.94
CA VAL A 221 12.17 17.48 13.70
C VAL A 221 11.50 18.78 13.29
N SER A 222 11.75 19.23 12.05
CA SER A 222 11.22 20.49 11.52
C SER A 222 9.73 20.42 11.18
N SER A 223 9.29 19.30 10.58
CA SER A 223 7.90 19.09 10.21
C SER A 223 7.53 17.62 10.10
N VAL A 224 6.26 17.32 10.36
CA VAL A 224 5.66 15.99 10.19
C VAL A 224 4.55 16.07 9.14
N VAL A 225 4.60 15.20 8.13
CA VAL A 225 3.57 15.17 7.07
C VAL A 225 3.07 13.76 6.85
N THR A 226 1.78 13.51 7.09
CA THR A 226 1.15 12.22 6.81
C THR A 226 0.11 12.32 5.70
N PHE A 227 0.01 11.29 4.88
CA PHE A 227 -0.98 11.14 3.81
C PHE A 227 -1.79 9.88 4.05
N GLY A 228 -3.12 9.94 3.95
CA GLY A 228 -3.98 8.76 4.15
C GLY A 228 -3.84 8.17 5.54
N ASP A 229 -3.81 9.03 6.56
CA ASP A 229 -3.50 8.66 7.94
C ASP A 229 -4.69 7.94 8.63
N PRO A 230 -4.57 6.65 9.00
CA PRO A 230 -5.68 5.90 9.58
C PRO A 230 -6.12 6.35 10.98
N ARG A 231 -5.40 7.29 11.59
CA ARG A 231 -5.73 7.85 12.91
C ARG A 231 -6.20 9.30 12.83
N ASN A 232 -6.42 9.85 11.62
CA ASN A 232 -7.01 11.17 11.45
C ASN A 232 -8.36 11.30 12.20
N PRO A 233 -8.69 12.42 12.88
CA PRO A 233 -7.92 13.66 13.04
C PRO A 233 -7.06 13.72 14.31
N THR A 234 -6.70 12.58 14.90
CA THR A 234 -5.89 12.54 16.13
C THR A 234 -4.54 13.25 15.90
N ALA A 235 -4.16 14.14 16.82
CA ALA A 235 -2.86 14.81 16.75
C ALA A 235 -1.68 13.80 16.79
N ILE A 236 -0.55 14.18 16.21
CA ILE A 236 0.69 13.40 16.29
C ILE A 236 1.50 13.92 17.48
N THR A 237 1.80 13.03 18.42
CA THR A 237 2.50 13.34 19.68
C THR A 237 3.79 14.13 19.46
N GLY A 238 3.94 15.29 20.12
CA GLY A 238 5.18 16.08 20.07
C GLY A 238 5.42 16.83 18.75
N ALA A 239 4.42 16.83 17.87
CA ALA A 239 4.45 17.49 16.57
C ALA A 239 3.51 18.70 16.47
N GLU A 240 3.07 19.23 17.62
CA GLU A 240 2.18 20.37 17.72
C GLU A 240 2.78 21.59 17.00
N GLY A 241 1.96 22.26 16.18
CA GLY A 241 2.40 23.43 15.40
C GLY A 241 3.33 23.11 14.21
N LYS A 242 3.71 21.85 13.98
CA LYS A 242 4.58 21.43 12.86
C LYS A 242 4.08 20.21 12.09
N THR A 243 2.79 19.88 12.22
CA THR A 243 2.16 18.74 11.54
C THR A 243 1.23 19.19 10.41
N LEU A 244 1.24 18.44 9.30
CA LEU A 244 0.19 18.42 8.28
C LEU A 244 -0.30 16.98 8.10
N ILE A 245 -1.61 16.76 8.29
CA ILE A 245 -2.27 15.48 8.00
C ILE A 245 -3.14 15.69 6.76
N VAL A 246 -2.85 14.97 5.69
CA VAL A 246 -3.59 15.03 4.43
C VAL A 246 -4.49 13.80 4.32
N CYS A 247 -5.80 14.01 4.34
CA CYS A 247 -6.83 12.98 4.19
C CYS A 247 -7.88 13.48 3.20
N HIS A 248 -8.15 12.72 2.14
CA HIS A 248 -9.23 13.01 1.21
C HIS A 248 -10.58 12.64 1.84
N GLU A 249 -11.63 13.35 1.43
CA GLU A 249 -12.98 13.19 1.99
C GLU A 249 -13.50 11.75 1.86
N ASP A 250 -13.27 11.13 0.69
CA ASP A 250 -13.73 9.77 0.36
C ASP A 250 -12.66 8.67 0.60
N ASP A 251 -11.55 9.03 1.25
CA ASP A 251 -10.58 8.02 1.68
C ASP A 251 -11.05 7.31 2.95
N ALA A 252 -11.63 6.12 2.77
CA ALA A 252 -12.08 5.29 3.89
C ALA A 252 -10.94 4.91 4.84
N VAL A 253 -9.68 4.81 4.39
CA VAL A 253 -8.54 4.46 5.25
C VAL A 253 -8.34 5.50 6.36
N CYS A 254 -8.55 6.78 6.07
CA CYS A 254 -8.48 7.86 7.06
C CYS A 254 -9.51 7.73 8.20
N SER A 255 -10.53 6.88 8.02
CA SER A 255 -11.54 6.55 9.04
C SER A 255 -11.42 5.10 9.56
N GLY A 256 -10.31 4.42 9.26
CA GLY A 256 -10.05 3.03 9.65
C GLY A 256 -10.65 1.97 8.72
N GLY A 257 -11.15 2.38 7.55
CA GLY A 257 -11.70 1.52 6.51
C GLY A 257 -10.65 0.92 5.57
N PHE A 258 -11.13 0.28 4.51
CA PHE A 258 -10.29 -0.33 3.48
C PHE A 258 -9.88 0.66 2.40
N ILE A 259 -8.83 0.30 1.65
CA ILE A 259 -8.28 1.11 0.56
C ILE A 259 -9.31 1.37 -0.55
N THR A 260 -9.49 2.64 -0.91
CA THR A 260 -10.29 3.10 -2.04
C THR A 260 -9.41 3.70 -3.13
N VAL A 261 -10.00 4.12 -4.25
CA VAL A 261 -9.26 4.85 -5.30
C VAL A 261 -8.75 6.19 -4.76
N ASP A 262 -9.53 6.89 -3.94
CA ASP A 262 -9.14 8.19 -3.36
C ASP A 262 -7.86 8.09 -2.51
N HIS A 263 -7.67 6.95 -1.83
CA HIS A 263 -6.43 6.65 -1.10
C HIS A 263 -5.18 6.63 -2.01
N LEU A 264 -5.34 6.46 -3.33
CA LEU A 264 -4.24 6.38 -4.30
C LEU A 264 -3.91 7.73 -4.96
N THR A 265 -4.58 8.82 -4.58
CA THR A 265 -4.54 10.10 -5.32
C THR A 265 -3.76 11.23 -4.65
N TYR A 266 -3.04 10.96 -3.56
CA TYR A 266 -2.26 11.96 -2.81
C TYR A 266 -1.12 12.65 -3.59
N ALA A 267 -0.85 12.22 -4.82
CA ALA A 267 -0.01 12.99 -5.75
C ALA A 267 -0.60 14.38 -6.04
N ASP A 268 -1.93 14.54 -5.95
CA ASP A 268 -2.61 15.82 -6.16
C ASP A 268 -2.29 16.84 -5.03
N ASP A 269 -1.88 16.38 -3.85
CA ASP A 269 -1.48 17.22 -2.70
C ASP A 269 0.04 17.46 -2.61
N ALA A 270 0.83 16.89 -3.51
CA ALA A 270 2.29 16.97 -3.44
C ALA A 270 2.78 18.42 -3.32
N ASP A 271 2.19 19.34 -4.08
CA ASP A 271 2.56 20.76 -4.05
C ASP A 271 2.12 21.49 -2.77
N SER A 272 0.99 21.12 -2.15
CA SER A 272 0.55 21.72 -0.88
C SER A 272 1.40 21.21 0.28
N ALA A 273 1.70 19.91 0.31
CA ALA A 273 2.58 19.29 1.29
C ALA A 273 4.02 19.82 1.20
N ALA A 274 4.57 19.95 -0.02
CA ALA A 274 5.87 20.55 -0.24
C ALA A 274 5.94 22.01 0.27
N ARG A 275 4.90 22.82 0.00
CA ARG A 275 4.83 24.21 0.51
C ARG A 275 4.86 24.25 2.02
N PHE A 276 4.10 23.38 2.68
CA PHE A 276 4.10 23.29 4.14
C PHE A 276 5.49 22.98 4.70
N VAL A 277 6.19 22.02 4.10
CA VAL A 277 7.56 21.67 4.50
C VAL A 277 8.52 22.85 4.33
N VAL A 278 8.49 23.53 3.18
CA VAL A 278 9.35 24.70 2.93
C VAL A 278 9.09 25.79 3.97
N GLN A 279 7.82 26.09 4.28
CA GLN A 279 7.46 27.08 5.30
C GLN A 279 8.00 26.70 6.69
N LYS A 280 7.96 25.41 7.08
CA LYS A 280 8.50 24.94 8.37
C LYS A 280 10.03 24.86 8.39
N ALA A 281 10.65 24.69 7.23
CA ALA A 281 12.11 24.73 7.09
C ALA A 281 12.69 26.15 7.19
N GLU A 282 11.86 27.19 7.17
CA GLU A 282 12.27 28.60 7.27
C GLU A 282 11.95 29.24 8.63
N SER A 283 11.02 28.66 9.39
CA SER A 283 10.77 29.01 10.79
C SER A 283 11.87 28.52 11.73
#